data_AF-A0A3D3WEV3-F1
#
_entry.id   AF-A0A3D3WEV3-F1
#
_cell.length_a   1.000
_cell.length_b   1.000
_cell.length_c   1.000
_cell.angle_alpha   90.00
_cell.angle_beta   90.00
_cell.angle_gamma   90.00
#
_symmetry.space_group_name_H-M   'P 1'
#
loop_
_entity.id
_entity.type
_entity.pdbx_description
1 polymer ?
#
loop_
_entity_poly.entity_id
_entity_poly.type
_entity_poly.pdbx_seq_one_letter_code
_entity_poly.pdbx_strand_id
1 'polypeptide(L)'
;MISVILKLSVGLLTVLALALSVGAVMNISIYYPFQIVEGEPIPEHRWQSVRVAVLLTFAFYGFMYLFNASREVYPIHFLKVLLFMLS
;
A
#
# COMPACT_ATOMS: atom_id res chain seq x y z
N MET A 1 7.22 -5.96 24.56
CA MET A 1 6.43 -4.73 24.32
C MET A 1 6.72 -4.08 22.97
N ILE A 2 7.97 -3.78 22.62
CA ILE A 2 8.33 -3.11 21.35
C ILE A 2 7.82 -3.87 20.10
N SER A 3 7.98 -5.18 20.05
CA SER A 3 7.49 -6.01 18.93
C SER A 3 5.98 -5.96 18.72
N VAL A 4 5.20 -5.83 19.80
CA VAL A 4 3.74 -5.73 19.73
C VAL A 4 3.32 -4.36 19.18
N ILE A 5 3.98 -3.30 19.62
CA ILE A 5 3.75 -1.93 19.11
C ILE A 5 4.07 -1.86 17.62
N LEU A 6 5.19 -2.45 17.18
CA LEU A 6 5.56 -2.48 15.75
C LEU A 6 4.53 -3.23 14.90
N LYS A 7 4.07 -4.40 15.36
CA LYS A 7 3.00 -5.14 14.66
C LYS A 7 1.71 -4.34 14.59
N LEU A 8 1.32 -3.67 15.67
CA LEU A 8 0.12 -2.83 15.69
C LEU A 8 0.24 -1.67 14.69
N SER A 9 1.37 -0.97 14.69
CA SER A 9 1.62 0.15 13.76
C SER A 9 1.64 -0.31 12.31
N VAL A 10 2.36 -1.40 12.01
CA VAL A 10 2.40 -1.96 10.65
C VAL A 10 1.02 -2.45 10.23
N GLY A 11 0.25 -3.06 11.14
CA GLY A 11 -1.11 -3.47 10.87
C GLY A 11 -2.03 -2.31 10.53
N LEU A 12 -1.98 -1.22 11.29
CA LEU A 12 -2.74 0.00 11.00
C LEU A 12 -2.39 0.56 9.61
N LEU A 13 -1.10 0.66 9.30
CA LEU A 13 -0.63 1.14 8.00
C LEU A 13 -1.04 0.20 6.86
N THR A 14 -1.04 -1.12 7.10
CA THR A 14 -1.46 -2.14 6.12
C THR A 14 -2.94 -1.98 5.78
N VAL A 15 -3.79 -1.83 6.79
CA VAL A 15 -5.23 -1.59 6.61
C VAL A 15 -5.47 -0.27 5.87
N LEU A 16 -4.73 0.78 6.24
CA LEU A 16 -4.82 2.07 5.55
C LEU A 16 -4.42 1.95 4.07
N ALA A 17 -3.30 1.27 3.78
CA ALA A 17 -2.84 1.08 2.41
C ALA A 17 -3.87 0.32 1.55
N LEU A 18 -4.52 -0.70 2.11
CA LEU A 18 -5.61 -1.41 1.43
C LEU A 18 -6.80 -0.49 1.18
N ALA A 19 -7.23 0.29 2.19
CA ALA A 19 -8.36 1.20 2.04
C ALA A 19 -8.11 2.25 0.95
N LEU A 20 -6.90 2.82 0.89
CA LEU A 20 -6.49 3.76 -0.15
C LEU A 20 -6.45 3.12 -1.54
N SER A 21 -5.95 1.89 -1.65
CA SER A 21 -5.94 1.15 -2.92
C SER A 21 -7.36 0.81 -3.40
N VAL A 22 -8.25 0.37 -2.51
CA VAL A 22 -9.66 0.09 -2.82
C VAL A 22 -10.39 1.38 -3.23
N GLY A 23 -10.17 2.48 -2.51
CA GLY A 23 -10.69 3.81 -2.89
C GLY A 23 -10.26 4.19 -4.30
N ALA A 24 -8.98 4.02 -4.63
CA ALA A 24 -8.46 4.36 -5.95
C ALA A 24 -9.12 3.55 -7.08
N VAL A 25 -9.47 2.28 -6.85
CA VAL A 25 -10.23 1.45 -7.81
C VAL A 25 -11.66 1.97 -8.00
N MET A 26 -12.25 2.55 -6.96
CA MET A 26 -13.58 3.17 -7.01
C MET A 26 -13.56 4.62 -7.54
N ASN A 27 -12.44 5.10 -8.11
CA ASN A 27 -12.22 6.50 -8.48
C ASN A 27 -12.32 7.50 -7.31
N ILE A 28 -12.14 7.04 -6.07
CA ILE A 28 -12.06 7.87 -4.87
C ILE A 28 -10.60 8.04 -4.50
N SER A 29 -10.10 9.28 -4.58
CA SER A 29 -8.71 9.55 -4.26
C SER A 29 -8.58 10.35 -2.98
N ILE A 30 -7.81 9.80 -2.04
CA ILE A 30 -7.43 10.47 -0.80
C ILE A 30 -5.97 10.90 -0.93
N TYR A 31 -5.71 12.20 -0.84
CA TYR A 31 -4.36 12.75 -0.84
C TYR A 31 -4.01 13.37 0.49
N TYR A 32 -2.73 13.48 0.79
CA TYR A 32 -2.28 14.29 1.90
C TYR A 32 -2.68 15.77 1.69
N PRO A 33 -3.18 16.50 2.71
CA PRO A 33 -3.41 16.09 4.10
C PRO A 33 -4.87 15.67 4.37
N PHE A 34 -5.30 14.53 3.80
CA PHE A 34 -6.65 13.96 3.86
C PHE A 34 -7.72 14.68 3.02
N GLN A 35 -7.36 15.13 1.82
CA GLN A 35 -8.32 15.63 0.83
C GLN A 35 -8.93 14.46 0.05
N ILE A 36 -10.26 14.36 0.08
CA ILE A 36 -11.03 13.38 -0.70
C ILE A 36 -11.47 14.07 -1.99
N VAL A 37 -11.10 13.50 -3.13
CA VAL A 37 -11.53 13.95 -4.45
C VAL A 37 -12.32 12.83 -5.10
N GLU A 38 -13.55 13.15 -5.48
CA GLU A 38 -14.48 12.28 -6.19
C GLU A 38 -14.73 12.84 -7.59
N GLY A 39 -14.70 11.99 -8.61
CA GLY A 39 -15.20 12.33 -9.94
C GLY A 39 -14.28 13.16 -10.84
N GLU A 40 -13.19 13.74 -10.35
CA GLU A 40 -12.15 14.30 -11.22
C GLU A 40 -11.04 13.26 -11.42
N PRO A 41 -10.72 12.87 -12.67
CA PRO A 41 -9.61 11.97 -12.91
C PRO A 41 -8.37 12.65 -12.35
N ILE A 42 -7.66 11.96 -11.44
CA ILE A 42 -6.29 12.35 -11.15
C ILE A 42 -5.61 12.43 -12.51
N PRO A 43 -4.97 13.55 -12.87
CA PRO A 43 -4.29 13.60 -14.15
C PRO A 43 -3.38 12.39 -14.28
N GLU A 44 -3.52 11.61 -15.35
CA GLU A 44 -2.80 10.34 -15.56
C GLU A 44 -1.28 10.48 -15.35
N HIS A 45 -0.74 11.68 -15.64
CA HIS A 45 0.65 12.05 -15.40
C HIS A 45 1.08 12.03 -13.92
N ARG A 46 0.15 11.95 -12.96
CA ARG A 46 0.44 11.83 -11.51
C ARG A 46 0.68 10.38 -11.06
N TRP A 47 0.84 9.46 -12.02
CA TRP A 47 1.23 8.06 -11.82
C TRP A 47 0.35 7.33 -10.80
N GLN A 48 -0.98 7.43 -10.97
CA GLN A 48 -1.96 6.80 -10.08
C GLN A 48 -1.73 5.28 -9.95
N SER A 49 -1.43 4.59 -11.04
CA SER A 49 -1.15 3.15 -11.05
C SER A 49 0.08 2.81 -10.21
N VAL A 50 1.15 3.62 -10.29
CA VAL A 50 2.35 3.44 -9.46
C VAL A 50 2.04 3.64 -7.98
N ARG A 51 1.22 4.64 -7.64
CA ARG A 51 0.77 4.87 -6.25
C ARG A 51 0.04 3.64 -5.70
N VAL A 52 -0.93 3.12 -6.45
CA VAL A 52 -1.71 1.95 -6.03
C VAL A 52 -0.81 0.70 -5.93
N ALA A 53 0.08 0.48 -6.91
CA ALA A 53 1.03 -0.62 -6.88
C ALA A 53 1.96 -0.57 -5.66
N VAL A 54 2.46 0.61 -5.30
CA VAL A 54 3.29 0.81 -4.10
C VAL A 54 2.49 0.53 -2.82
N LEU A 55 1.26 1.02 -2.71
CA LEU A 55 0.39 0.78 -1.56
C LEU A 55 0.05 -0.72 -1.40
N LEU A 56 -0.28 -1.41 -2.49
CA LEU A 56 -0.55 -2.84 -2.47
C LEU A 56 0.70 -3.68 -2.16
N THR A 57 1.86 -3.27 -2.69
CA THR A 57 3.15 -3.91 -2.37
C THR A 57 3.48 -3.76 -0.89
N PHE A 58 3.29 -2.56 -0.34
CA PHE A 58 3.43 -2.33 1.09
C PHE A 58 2.45 -3.20 1.89
N ALA A 59 1.18 -3.27 1.49
CA ALA A 59 0.19 -4.10 2.17
C ALA A 59 0.58 -5.58 2.18
N PHE A 60 1.11 -6.11 1.07
CA PHE A 60 1.61 -7.47 0.98
C PHE A 60 2.70 -7.76 2.02
N TYR A 61 3.72 -6.91 2.11
CA TYR A 61 4.79 -7.06 3.10
C TYR A 61 4.33 -6.77 4.52
N GLY A 62 3.38 -5.86 4.70
CA GLY A 62 2.73 -5.58 5.97
C GLY A 62 2.03 -6.80 6.53
N PHE A 63 1.25 -7.52 5.72
CA PHE A 63 0.68 -8.82 6.10
C PHE A 63 1.76 -9.85 6.42
N MET A 64 2.77 -9.99 5.57
CA MET A 64 3.88 -10.92 5.79
C MET A 64 4.56 -10.68 7.16
N TYR A 65 4.76 -9.41 7.51
CA TYR A 65 5.29 -9.00 8.82
C TYR A 65 4.36 -9.37 9.99
N LEU A 66 3.04 -9.14 9.86
CA LEU A 66 2.05 -9.49 10.89
C LEU A 66 2.01 -10.99 11.19
N PHE A 67 2.05 -11.82 10.15
CA PHE A 67 2.03 -13.28 10.24
C PHE A 67 3.40 -13.90 10.59
N ASN A 68 4.34 -13.09 11.09
CA ASN A 68 5.65 -13.55 11.55
C ASN A 68 6.50 -14.22 10.45
N ALA A 69 6.18 -13.98 9.18
CA ALA A 69 7.02 -14.39 8.06
C ALA A 69 8.18 -13.39 7.89
N SER A 70 8.90 -13.08 8.98
CA SER A 70 10.08 -12.22 8.98
C SER A 70 11.31 -12.95 8.41
N ARG A 71 11.10 -13.75 7.36
CA ARG A 71 12.19 -14.32 6.58
C ARG A 71 12.82 -13.18 5.80
N GLU A 72 14.15 -13.17 5.70
CA GLU A 72 14.87 -12.18 4.90
C GLU A 72 14.27 -12.13 3.49
N VAL A 73 13.74 -10.96 3.13
CA VAL A 73 13.20 -10.69 1.81
C VAL A 73 14.28 -9.98 1.02
N TYR A 74 14.78 -10.63 -0.02
CA TYR A 74 15.73 -9.99 -0.93
C TYR A 74 15.07 -8.82 -1.68
N PRO A 75 15.79 -7.73 -1.99
CA PRO A 75 15.25 -6.59 -2.75
C PRO A 75 14.59 -6.98 -4.08
N ILE A 76 15.07 -8.05 -4.73
CA ILE A 76 14.47 -8.57 -5.97
C ILE A 76 13.03 -9.05 -5.77
N HIS A 77 12.68 -9.54 -4.59
CA HIS A 77 11.32 -9.97 -4.27
C HIS A 77 10.40 -8.76 -4.11
N PHE A 78 10.89 -7.65 -3.52
CA PHE A 78 10.15 -6.39 -3.50
C PHE A 78 9.84 -5.92 -4.91
N LEU A 79 10.85 -5.89 -5.78
CA LEU A 79 10.68 -5.49 -7.18
C LEU A 79 9.68 -6.40 -7.90
N LYS A 80 9.77 -7.72 -7.69
CA LYS A 80 8.84 -8.68 -8.29
C LYS A 80 7.38 -8.41 -7.87
N VAL A 81 7.15 -8.21 -6.58
CA VAL A 81 5.79 -7.91 -6.07
C VAL A 81 5.31 -6.57 -6.59
N LEU A 82 6.17 -5.55 -6.63
CA LEU A 82 5.83 -4.24 -7.17
C LEU A 82 5.42 -4.30 -8.64
N LEU A 83 6.21 -4.98 -9.47
CA LEU A 83 5.91 -5.15 -10.89
C LEU A 83 4.62 -5.95 -11.09
N PHE A 84 4.38 -6.97 -10.26
CA PHE A 84 3.13 -7.73 -10.29
C PHE A 84 1.91 -6.90 -9.90
N MET A 85 2.03 -5.96 -8.96
CA MET A 85 0.93 -5.07 -8.59
C MET A 85 0.72 -3.93 -9.60
N LEU A 86 1.72 -3.65 -10.44
CA LEU A 86 1.67 -2.60 -11.47
C LEU A 86 1.15 -3.11 -12.81
N SER A 87 1.37 -4.39 -13.12
CA SER A 87 0.89 -5.07 -14.33
C SER A 87 -0.61 -5.33 -14.30
#